data_AF-A0A8H2PJE7-F1
#
_entry.id   AF-A0A8H2PJE7-F1
#
_cell.length_a   1.000
_cell.length_b   1.000
_cell.length_c   1.000
_cell.angle_alpha   90.00
_cell.angle_beta   90.00
_cell.angle_gamma   90.00
#
_symmetry.space_group_name_H-M   'P 1'
#
loop_
_entity.id
_entity.type
_entity.pdbx_description
1 polymer ?
#
loop_
_entity_poly.entity_id
_entity_poly.type
_entity_poly.pdbx_seq_one_letter_code
_entity_poly.pdbx_strand_id
1 'polypeptide(L)'
;MSANGRIGSVDASFVALNARQQDPVYAVEGIADDQRVLLERQFPRYSMGGAGLAIDAGHSFVVRSEVAYFDRWHVTNPYRTRGSSQSPMVKSLLGVDYLLRNWLISVQWQEQQLLDWQMGMVQDKRQPLFTLSAEGNHLRDRLKSRLVLAMSPPAKDD
;
A
#
# COMPACT_ATOMS: atom_id res chain seq x y z
N MET A 1 12.74 5.84 11.52
CA MET A 1 13.99 6.39 10.97
C MET A 1 13.79 6.58 9.48
N SER A 2 14.30 7.66 8.89
CA SER A 2 14.27 7.89 7.46
C SER A 2 15.57 8.55 6.99
N ALA A 3 16.00 8.24 5.78
CA ALA A 3 17.18 8.84 5.16
C ALA A 3 16.90 9.09 3.68
N ASN A 4 17.28 10.26 3.18
CA ASN A 4 17.10 10.65 1.79
C ASN A 4 18.43 11.14 1.22
N GLY A 5 18.66 10.90 -0.06
CA GLY A 5 19.86 11.35 -0.77
C GLY A 5 19.57 11.57 -2.25
N ARG A 6 20.38 12.40 -2.89
CA ARG A 6 20.27 12.71 -4.32
C ARG A 6 21.60 12.47 -5.02
N ILE A 7 21.57 11.75 -6.14
CA ILE A 7 22.72 11.52 -7.02
C ILE A 7 22.28 11.88 -8.44
N GLY A 8 22.69 13.06 -8.91
CA GLY A 8 22.30 13.57 -10.23
C GLY A 8 20.79 13.83 -10.34
N SER A 9 20.13 13.13 -11.27
CA SER A 9 18.67 13.17 -11.49
C SER A 9 17.90 12.14 -10.67
N VAL A 10 18.57 11.35 -9.83
CA VAL A 10 17.97 10.31 -9.00
C VAL A 10 17.90 10.78 -7.56
N ASP A 11 16.68 10.85 -7.03
CA ASP A 11 16.40 10.99 -5.61
C ASP A 11 16.11 9.60 -5.03
N ALA A 12 16.77 9.25 -3.93
CA ALA A 12 16.58 8.01 -3.21
C ALA A 12 16.13 8.30 -1.78
N SER A 13 15.24 7.45 -1.27
CA SER A 13 14.70 7.53 0.07
C SER A 13 14.64 6.14 0.69
N PHE A 14 14.86 6.09 2.00
CA PHE A 14 14.76 4.89 2.81
C PHE A 14 13.99 5.21 4.07
N VAL A 15 13.11 4.31 4.46
CA VAL A 15 12.31 4.43 5.67
C VAL A 15 12.32 3.11 6.43
N ALA A 16 12.44 3.19 7.75
CA ALA A 16 12.24 2.08 8.64
C ALA A 16 11.39 2.53 9.83
N LEU A 17 10.39 1.75 10.20
CA LEU A 17 9.51 2.06 11.32
C LEU A 17 9.07 0.80 12.06
N ASN A 18 8.73 0.97 13.33
CA ASN A 18 8.01 -0.01 14.13
C ASN A 18 6.72 0.65 14.59
N ALA A 19 5.58 0.07 14.23
CA ALA A 19 4.27 0.64 14.48
C ALA A 19 3.26 -0.45 14.83
N ARG A 20 2.04 -0.03 15.18
CA ARG A 20 0.89 -0.92 15.27
C ARG A 20 0.04 -0.77 14.02
N GLN A 21 -0.58 -1.85 13.58
CA GLN A 21 -1.57 -1.79 12.51
C GLN A 21 -2.68 -0.80 12.89
N GLN A 22 -3.07 0.05 11.94
CA GLN A 22 -4.13 1.04 12.16
C GLN A 22 -5.50 0.38 12.11
N ASP A 23 -5.70 -0.54 11.17
CA ASP A 23 -6.90 -1.34 11.09
C ASP A 23 -6.85 -2.50 12.09
N PRO A 24 -7.96 -2.82 12.76
CA PRO A 24 -8.00 -3.92 13.69
C PRO A 24 -7.87 -5.27 12.98
N VAL A 25 -7.12 -6.17 13.60
CA VAL A 25 -7.15 -7.61 13.29
C VAL A 25 -8.05 -8.31 14.29
N TYR A 26 -8.90 -9.18 13.80
CA TYR A 26 -9.78 -9.99 14.63
C TYR A 26 -9.16 -11.37 14.82
N ALA A 27 -8.66 -11.64 16.01
CA ALA A 27 -8.06 -12.91 16.40
C ALA A 27 -9.12 -13.84 16.99
N VAL A 28 -9.06 -15.13 16.68
CA VAL A 28 -9.99 -16.11 17.28
C VAL A 28 -9.63 -16.34 18.75
N GLU A 29 -10.57 -16.11 19.65
CA GLU A 29 -10.39 -16.37 21.08
C GLU A 29 -10.80 -17.82 21.45
N GLY A 30 -11.87 -18.30 20.80
CA GLY A 30 -12.46 -19.61 20.98
C GLY A 30 -13.83 -19.72 20.30
N ILE A 31 -14.63 -20.71 20.72
CA ILE A 31 -16.02 -20.90 20.28
C ILE A 31 -16.92 -20.65 21.49
N ALA A 32 -17.95 -19.82 21.32
CA ALA A 32 -18.96 -19.56 22.33
C ALA A 32 -19.93 -20.74 22.50
N ASP A 33 -20.69 -20.75 23.59
CA ASP A 33 -21.68 -21.80 23.89
C ASP A 33 -22.76 -21.94 22.79
N ASP A 34 -23.01 -20.88 22.02
CA ASP A 34 -23.93 -20.84 20.88
C ASP A 34 -23.29 -21.24 19.53
N GLN A 35 -22.10 -21.86 19.57
CA GLN A 35 -21.30 -22.29 18.40
C GLN A 35 -20.77 -21.15 17.51
N ARG A 36 -20.83 -19.89 17.95
CA ARG A 36 -20.22 -18.77 17.21
C ARG A 36 -18.73 -18.64 17.51
N VAL A 37 -17.96 -18.18 16.53
CA VAL A 37 -16.55 -17.85 16.71
C VAL A 37 -16.44 -16.55 17.53
N LEU A 38 -15.75 -16.61 18.66
CA LEU A 38 -15.40 -15.44 19.45
C LEU A 38 -14.17 -14.78 18.86
N LEU A 39 -14.26 -13.47 18.61
CA LEU A 39 -13.20 -12.68 18.01
C LEU A 39 -12.74 -11.59 18.97
N GLU A 40 -11.44 -11.54 19.23
CA GLU A 40 -10.79 -10.47 19.97
C GLU A 40 -10.20 -9.45 18.98
N ARG A 41 -10.52 -8.18 19.19
CA ARG A 41 -9.97 -7.08 18.41
C ARG A 41 -8.56 -6.74 18.88
N GLN A 42 -7.57 -6.88 18.01
CA GLN A 42 -6.16 -6.62 18.30
C GLN A 42 -5.58 -5.58 17.32
N PHE A 43 -4.52 -4.87 17.75
CA PHE A 43 -3.73 -3.96 16.92
C PHE A 43 -2.25 -4.38 16.96
N PRO A 44 -1.88 -5.45 16.24
CA PRO A 44 -0.56 -6.05 16.35
C PRO A 44 0.55 -5.10 15.92
N ARG A 45 1.73 -5.30 16.50
CA ARG A 45 2.94 -4.56 16.11
C ARG A 45 3.54 -5.18 14.85
N TYR A 46 4.05 -4.32 13.98
CA TYR A 46 4.84 -4.71 12.83
C TYR A 46 6.10 -3.84 12.75
N SER A 47 7.12 -4.37 12.08
CA SER A 47 8.26 -3.58 11.62
C SER A 47 8.17 -3.46 10.11
N MET A 48 8.49 -2.29 9.59
CA MET A 48 8.50 -2.03 8.15
C MET A 48 9.82 -1.40 7.75
N GLY A 49 10.33 -1.82 6.60
CA GLY A 49 11.44 -1.20 5.90
C GLY A 49 11.03 -0.95 4.45
N GLY A 50 11.33 0.22 3.92
CA GLY A 50 11.02 0.57 2.54
C GLY A 50 12.06 1.46 1.92
N ALA A 51 12.08 1.47 0.60
CA ALA A 51 12.93 2.30 -0.21
C ALA A 51 12.13 2.88 -1.37
N GLY A 52 12.43 4.12 -1.72
CA GLY A 52 11.83 4.84 -2.83
C GLY A 52 12.90 5.45 -3.72
N LEU A 53 12.67 5.43 -5.02
CA LEU A 53 13.48 6.09 -6.03
C LEU A 53 12.58 7.01 -6.83
N ALA A 54 13.04 8.23 -7.10
CA ALA A 54 12.44 9.14 -8.05
C ALA A 54 13.50 9.58 -9.05
N ILE A 55 13.16 9.55 -10.33
CA ILE A 55 14.08 9.88 -11.42
C ILE A 55 13.41 10.95 -12.28
N ASP A 56 14.06 12.10 -12.41
CA ASP A 56 13.74 13.06 -13.47
C ASP A 56 14.28 12.49 -14.79
N ALA A 57 13.37 11.97 -15.61
CA ALA A 57 13.69 11.35 -16.89
C ALA A 57 13.87 12.41 -18.00
N GLY A 58 13.80 13.69 -17.67
CA GLY A 58 13.79 14.78 -18.61
C GLY A 58 12.44 14.93 -19.32
N HIS A 59 12.33 15.95 -20.18
CA HIS A 59 11.13 16.22 -20.97
C HIS A 59 9.83 16.30 -20.15
N SER A 60 9.93 16.82 -18.92
CA SER A 60 8.80 16.97 -17.98
C SER A 60 8.23 15.67 -17.44
N PHE A 61 8.99 14.57 -17.47
CA PHE A 61 8.64 13.29 -16.87
C PHE A 61 9.39 13.02 -15.57
N VAL A 62 8.67 12.56 -14.56
CA VAL A 62 9.25 12.02 -13.33
C VAL A 62 8.74 10.61 -13.12
N VAL A 63 9.65 9.66 -12.98
CA VAL A 63 9.31 8.26 -12.65
C VAL A 63 9.59 8.04 -11.18
N ARG A 64 8.62 7.46 -10.46
CA ARG A 64 8.71 7.13 -9.04
C ARG A 64 8.50 5.65 -8.84
N SER A 65 9.34 5.02 -8.04
CA SER A 65 9.22 3.62 -7.68
C SER A 65 9.42 3.49 -6.18
N GLU A 66 8.55 2.77 -5.50
CA GLU A 66 8.68 2.49 -4.08
C GLU A 66 8.46 1.00 -3.80
N VAL A 67 9.18 0.47 -2.82
CA VAL A 67 8.97 -0.88 -2.30
C VAL A 67 9.06 -0.84 -0.79
N ALA A 68 8.17 -1.57 -0.12
CA ALA A 68 8.12 -1.67 1.33
C ALA A 68 7.86 -3.12 1.75
N TYR A 69 8.65 -3.61 2.69
CA TYR A 69 8.50 -4.90 3.33
C TYR A 69 7.99 -4.71 4.75
N PHE A 70 7.00 -5.50 5.13
CA PHE A 70 6.37 -5.51 6.44
C PHE A 70 6.59 -6.89 7.06
N ASP A 71 7.30 -6.90 8.18
CA ASP A 71 7.51 -8.08 9.03
C ASP A 71 6.26 -8.35 9.87
N ARG A 72 5.93 -9.63 10.06
CA ARG A 72 4.85 -10.11 10.94
C ARG A 72 3.54 -9.34 10.74
N TRP A 73 3.12 -9.18 9.48
CA TRP A 73 1.82 -8.58 9.19
C TRP A 73 0.72 -9.55 9.61
N HIS A 74 -0.09 -9.14 10.57
CA HIS A 74 -1.20 -9.94 11.06
C HIS A 74 -2.44 -9.76 10.20
N VAL A 75 -3.19 -10.85 10.04
CA VAL A 75 -4.39 -10.93 9.20
C VAL A 75 -5.44 -11.76 9.92
N THR A 76 -6.69 -11.31 9.85
CA THR A 76 -7.85 -12.06 10.36
C THR A 76 -7.98 -13.39 9.59
N ASN A 77 -8.06 -14.49 10.32
CA ASN A 77 -8.34 -15.81 9.76
C ASN A 77 -9.33 -16.54 10.68
N PRO A 78 -10.63 -16.58 10.35
CA PRO A 78 -11.67 -17.17 11.20
C PRO A 78 -11.59 -18.71 11.28
N TYR A 79 -10.77 -19.35 10.45
CA TYR A 79 -10.60 -20.81 10.46
C TYR A 79 -9.51 -21.27 11.45
N ARG A 80 -8.79 -20.35 12.10
CA ARG A 80 -7.88 -20.70 13.19
C ARG A 80 -8.66 -21.14 14.43
N THR A 81 -8.11 -22.12 15.14
CA THR A 81 -8.61 -22.51 16.47
C THR A 81 -8.37 -21.43 17.52
N ARG A 82 -7.28 -20.66 17.37
CA ARG A 82 -6.94 -19.52 18.22
C ARG A 82 -5.99 -18.55 17.53
N GLY A 83 -6.12 -17.26 17.84
CA GLY A 83 -5.25 -16.20 17.37
C GLY A 83 -5.59 -15.69 15.96
N SER A 84 -4.73 -14.84 15.43
CA SER A 84 -4.74 -14.40 14.03
C SER A 84 -3.65 -15.12 13.24
N SER A 85 -3.76 -15.07 11.90
CA SER A 85 -2.66 -15.50 11.05
C SER A 85 -1.65 -14.36 10.89
N GLN A 86 -0.42 -14.73 10.58
CA GLN A 86 0.66 -13.80 10.29
C GLN A 86 1.31 -14.19 8.95
N SER A 87 1.67 -13.19 8.17
CA SER A 87 2.40 -13.35 6.93
C SER A 87 3.29 -12.12 6.75
N PRO A 88 4.50 -12.23 6.22
CA PRO A 88 5.18 -11.09 5.65
C PRO A 88 4.35 -10.46 4.53
N MET A 89 4.47 -9.15 4.34
CA MET A 89 3.78 -8.42 3.27
C MET A 89 4.76 -7.53 2.53
N VAL A 90 4.62 -7.47 1.20
CA VAL A 90 5.33 -6.53 0.35
C VAL A 90 4.34 -5.58 -0.29
N LYS A 91 4.66 -4.29 -0.29
CA LYS A 91 3.98 -3.28 -1.09
C LYS A 91 4.96 -2.71 -2.10
N SER A 92 4.53 -2.56 -3.34
CA SER A 92 5.26 -1.88 -4.40
C SER A 92 4.40 -0.80 -5.04
N LEU A 93 5.05 0.24 -5.52
CA LEU A 93 4.44 1.35 -6.25
C LEU A 93 5.34 1.68 -7.43
N LEU A 94 4.74 1.84 -8.60
CA LEU A 94 5.36 2.45 -9.77
C LEU A 94 4.47 3.60 -10.24
N GLY A 95 5.03 4.79 -10.32
CA GLY A 95 4.34 6.02 -10.71
C GLY A 95 5.09 6.74 -11.81
N VAL A 96 4.34 7.39 -12.70
CA VAL A 96 4.88 8.31 -13.70
C VAL A 96 4.07 9.59 -13.62
N ASP A 97 4.76 10.70 -13.44
CA ASP A 97 4.20 12.04 -13.52
C ASP A 97 4.67 12.70 -14.80
N TYR A 98 3.76 13.41 -15.46
CA TYR A 98 4.03 14.18 -16.65
C TYR A 98 3.43 15.57 -16.53
N LEU A 99 4.27 16.59 -16.63
CA LEU A 99 3.82 17.98 -16.65
C LEU A 99 3.55 18.42 -18.10
N LEU A 100 2.26 18.48 -18.45
CA LEU A 100 1.77 18.96 -19.74
C LEU A 100 1.23 20.38 -19.59
N ARG A 101 2.05 21.38 -19.96
CA ARG A 101 1.72 22.80 -19.81
C ARG A 101 1.38 23.16 -18.35
N ASN A 102 0.10 23.33 -18.04
CA ASN A 102 -0.40 23.66 -16.70
C ASN A 102 -1.09 22.47 -16.02
N TRP A 103 -0.98 21.28 -16.61
CA TRP A 103 -1.58 20.05 -16.11
C TRP A 103 -0.50 19.08 -15.63
N LEU A 104 -0.60 18.62 -14.40
CA LEU A 104 0.14 17.49 -13.87
C LEU A 104 -0.69 16.24 -14.03
N ILE A 105 -0.26 15.34 -14.91
CA ILE A 105 -0.88 14.03 -15.13
C ILE A 105 -0.04 13.00 -14.39
N SER A 106 -0.66 12.24 -13.50
CA SER A 106 0.00 11.20 -12.72
C SER A 106 -0.69 9.87 -12.94
N VAL A 107 0.09 8.86 -13.29
CA VAL A 107 -0.34 7.46 -13.37
C VAL A 107 0.42 6.69 -12.30
N GLN A 108 -0.29 5.90 -11.50
CA GLN A 108 0.30 5.09 -10.44
C GLN A 108 -0.29 3.68 -10.46
N TRP A 109 0.60 2.71 -10.41
CA TRP A 109 0.30 1.30 -10.18
C TRP A 109 0.85 0.89 -8.83
N GLN A 110 0.01 0.36 -7.97
CA GLN A 110 0.38 -0.15 -6.66
C GLN A 110 0.00 -1.63 -6.57
N GLU A 111 0.84 -2.41 -5.92
CA GLU A 111 0.54 -3.81 -5.64
C GLU A 111 0.91 -4.12 -4.18
N GLN A 112 0.00 -4.76 -3.48
CA GLN A 112 0.24 -5.32 -2.16
C GLN A 112 0.13 -6.83 -2.24
N GLN A 113 1.13 -7.56 -1.73
CA GLN A 113 1.14 -9.02 -1.71
C GLN A 113 1.46 -9.56 -0.31
N LEU A 114 0.66 -10.52 0.15
CA LEU A 114 0.98 -11.38 1.30
C LEU A 114 1.83 -12.56 0.82
N LEU A 115 3.03 -12.72 1.38
CA LEU A 115 4.00 -13.71 0.92
C LEU A 115 3.61 -15.13 1.34
N ASP A 116 3.20 -15.31 2.59
CA ASP A 116 2.80 -16.58 3.19
C ASP A 116 1.27 -16.67 3.31
N TRP A 117 0.56 -16.27 2.25
CA TRP A 117 -0.89 -16.31 2.24
C TRP A 117 -1.40 -17.75 2.38
N GLN A 118 -2.43 -17.94 3.20
CA GLN A 118 -3.06 -19.23 3.45
C GLN A 118 -4.57 -19.12 3.23
N MET A 119 -5.17 -20.22 2.78
CA MET A 119 -6.62 -20.32 2.67
C MET A 119 -7.30 -19.98 4.00
N GLY A 120 -8.37 -19.18 3.93
CA GLY A 120 -9.09 -18.70 5.10
C GLY A 120 -8.59 -17.38 5.67
N MET A 121 -7.49 -16.80 5.17
CA MET A 121 -7.17 -15.40 5.45
C MET A 121 -8.20 -14.49 4.76
N VAL A 122 -8.74 -13.51 5.48
CA VAL A 122 -9.76 -12.57 4.95
C VAL A 122 -9.16 -11.56 3.96
N GLN A 123 -7.88 -11.25 4.10
CA GLN A 123 -7.17 -10.38 3.18
C GLN A 123 -6.72 -11.18 1.95
N ASP A 124 -6.92 -10.62 0.76
CA ASP A 124 -6.49 -11.26 -0.49
C ASP A 124 -4.97 -11.41 -0.54
N LYS A 125 -4.52 -12.46 -1.23
CA LYS A 125 -3.10 -12.70 -1.48
C LYS A 125 -2.45 -11.52 -2.19
N ARG A 126 -3.16 -10.92 -3.15
CA ARG A 126 -2.71 -9.76 -3.93
C ARG A 126 -3.82 -8.73 -4.06
N GLN A 127 -3.47 -7.47 -3.88
CA GLN A 127 -4.38 -6.33 -4.04
C GLN A 127 -3.72 -5.27 -4.93
N PRO A 128 -4.04 -5.27 -6.24
CA PRO A 128 -3.56 -4.24 -7.17
C PRO A 128 -4.45 -2.99 -7.10
N LEU A 129 -3.85 -1.81 -7.10
CA LEU A 129 -4.55 -0.54 -7.18
C LEU A 129 -3.93 0.32 -8.28
N PHE A 130 -4.74 0.70 -9.25
CA PHE A 130 -4.35 1.62 -10.30
C PHE A 130 -5.00 2.99 -10.05
N THR A 131 -4.22 4.05 -10.13
CA THR A 131 -4.68 5.43 -9.97
C THR A 131 -4.22 6.27 -11.16
N LEU A 132 -5.15 7.03 -11.74
CA LEU A 132 -4.88 8.08 -12.71
C LEU A 132 -5.40 9.39 -12.15
N SER A 133 -4.59 10.44 -12.17
CA SER A 133 -5.04 11.77 -11.81
C SER A 133 -4.53 12.83 -12.76
N ALA A 134 -5.33 13.86 -12.98
CA ALA A 134 -4.94 15.05 -13.72
C ALA A 134 -5.31 16.29 -12.89
N GLU A 135 -4.32 17.08 -12.52
CA GLU A 135 -4.49 18.35 -11.80
C GLU A 135 -4.09 19.51 -12.72
N GLY A 136 -4.96 20.52 -12.85
CA GLY A 136 -4.75 21.67 -13.71
C GLY A 136 -5.04 22.99 -12.98
N ASN A 137 -4.21 23.99 -13.23
CA ASN A 137 -4.44 25.35 -12.72
C ASN A 137 -4.87 26.30 -13.86
N HIS A 138 -5.89 27.11 -13.58
CA HIS A 138 -6.49 28.06 -14.50
C HIS A 138 -6.57 29.46 -13.90
N LEU A 139 -6.82 30.47 -14.74
CA LEU A 139 -7.12 31.84 -14.32
C LEU A 139 -6.03 32.47 -13.40
N ARG A 140 -4.75 32.30 -13.74
CA ARG A 140 -3.60 32.72 -12.89
C ARG A 140 -3.70 32.13 -11.48
N ASP A 141 -3.82 30.80 -11.42
CA ASP A 141 -3.94 29.99 -10.20
C ASP A 141 -5.16 30.25 -9.31
N ARG A 142 -6.18 30.94 -9.83
CA ARG A 142 -7.42 31.19 -9.08
C ARG A 142 -8.40 30.01 -9.11
N LEU A 143 -8.26 29.11 -10.07
CA LEU A 143 -9.10 27.92 -10.19
C LEU A 143 -8.22 26.68 -10.34
N LYS A 144 -8.43 25.71 -9.46
CA LYS A 144 -7.78 24.39 -9.52
C LYS A 144 -8.80 23.33 -9.89
N SER A 145 -8.49 22.55 -10.92
CA SER A 145 -9.28 21.42 -11.37
C SER A 145 -8.52 20.14 -11.07
N ARG A 146 -9.19 19.14 -10.49
CA ARG A 146 -8.58 17.83 -10.24
C ARG A 146 -9.54 16.72 -10.62
N LEU A 147 -9.06 15.83 -11.49
CA LEU A 147 -9.74 14.58 -11.85
C LEU A 147 -8.94 13.43 -11.26
N VAL A 148 -9.63 12.47 -10.66
CA VAL A 148 -9.03 11.26 -10.08
C VAL A 148 -9.89 10.07 -10.47
N LEU A 149 -9.23 9.05 -11.00
CA LEU A 149 -9.77 7.73 -11.23
C LEU A 149 -8.92 6.73 -10.45
N ALA A 150 -9.56 5.93 -9.61
CA ALA A 150 -8.92 4.82 -8.92
C ALA A 150 -9.70 3.55 -9.24
N MET A 151 -8.98 2.48 -9.59
CA MET A 151 -9.58 1.17 -9.85
C MET A 151 -8.73 0.09 -9.20
N SER A 152 -9.42 -0.88 -8.58
CA SER A 152 -8.82 -2.13 -8.12
C SER A 152 -9.49 -3.24 -8.92
N PRO A 153 -8.79 -3.92 -9.83
CA PRO A 153 -9.31 -5.13 -10.44
C PRO A 153 -9.77 -6.11 -9.35
N PRO A 154 -10.89 -6.83 -9.55
CA PRO A 154 -11.27 -7.90 -8.62
C PRO A 154 -10.14 -8.94 -8.55
N ALA A 155 -9.86 -9.43 -7.34
CA ALA A 155 -8.92 -10.53 -7.15
C ALA A 155 -9.34 -11.70 -8.05
N LYS A 156 -8.43 -12.19 -8.89
CA LYS A 156 -8.64 -13.45 -9.60
C LYS A 156 -8.35 -14.57 -8.61
N ASP A 157 -9.32 -15.43 -8.39
CA ASP A 157 -9.17 -16.69 -7.66
C ASP A 157 -8.28 -17.62 -8.50
N ASP A 158 -6.96 -17.58 -8.29
CA ASP A 158 -6.00 -18.58 -8.78
C ASP A 158 -5.64 -19.57 -7.66
#